data_AF-A0A5C7VXA0-F1
#
_entry.id   AF-A0A5C7VXA0-F1
#
_cell.length_a   1.000
_cell.length_b   1.000
_cell.length_c   1.000
_cell.angle_alpha   90.00
_cell.angle_beta   90.00
_cell.angle_gamma   90.00
#
_symmetry.space_group_name_H-M   'P 1'
#
loop_
_entity.id
_entity.type
_entity.pdbx_description
1 polymer ?
#
loop_
_entity_poly.entity_id
_entity_poly.type
_entity_poly.pdbx_seq_one_letter_code
_entity_poly.pdbx_strand_id
1 'polypeptide(L)'
;MKKIRSPFLFFCAFFLPVSYVNAVDISGIWTSDDYQCPAGVKHTEKIKIEKHDSVFTAIKLQGDDCINTGYLTFFFDSNTNLCRILATPSSVSASSLFECKIIIVDDDNFVLTAAGTTAEGVVFSKESSLPAVTVAPNLNISIPHVNYTFPDGTKDLWVDLQYVPSSDGNLLWKLNDYGINPK
;
A
#
# COMPACT_ATOMS: atom_id res chain seq x y z
N MET A 1 -46.27 20.97 -58.02
CA MET A 1 -46.07 19.98 -56.92
C MET A 1 -44.72 20.26 -56.26
N LYS A 2 -44.71 20.86 -55.06
CA LYS A 2 -43.48 21.17 -54.29
C LYS A 2 -43.13 19.96 -53.41
N LYS A 3 -41.97 19.32 -53.67
CA LYS A 3 -41.41 18.25 -52.82
C LYS A 3 -40.79 18.87 -51.57
N ILE A 4 -41.41 18.62 -50.41
CA ILE A 4 -40.87 18.94 -49.08
C ILE A 4 -39.85 17.86 -48.73
N ARG A 5 -38.58 18.24 -48.48
CA ARG A 5 -37.54 17.34 -47.98
C ARG A 5 -37.58 17.33 -46.45
N SER A 6 -37.82 16.15 -45.87
CA SER A 6 -37.78 15.90 -44.43
C SER A 6 -36.33 15.83 -43.94
N PRO A 7 -35.96 16.49 -42.83
CA PRO A 7 -34.63 16.34 -42.25
C PRO A 7 -34.56 15.05 -41.44
N PHE A 8 -33.69 14.13 -41.86
CA PHE A 8 -33.26 13.00 -41.05
C PHE A 8 -32.44 13.53 -39.86
N LEU A 9 -33.03 13.49 -38.67
CA LEU A 9 -32.35 13.73 -37.40
C LEU A 9 -31.50 12.49 -37.08
N PHE A 10 -30.18 12.61 -37.28
CA PHE A 10 -29.19 11.61 -36.89
C PHE A 10 -28.91 11.78 -35.39
N PHE A 11 -29.52 10.95 -34.56
CA PHE A 11 -29.23 10.88 -33.12
C PHE A 11 -27.89 10.17 -32.93
N CYS A 12 -26.79 10.92 -32.80
CA CYS A 12 -25.54 10.38 -32.27
C CYS A 12 -25.76 10.05 -30.79
N ALA A 13 -25.99 8.77 -30.48
CA ALA A 13 -25.88 8.26 -29.12
C ALA A 13 -24.40 8.38 -28.70
N PHE A 14 -24.08 9.44 -27.97
CA PHE A 14 -22.83 9.53 -27.21
C PHE A 14 -22.86 8.44 -26.14
N PHE A 15 -22.24 7.30 -26.42
CA PHE A 15 -21.85 6.33 -25.41
C PHE A 15 -20.83 7.03 -24.51
N LEU A 16 -21.27 7.54 -23.37
CA LEU A 16 -20.36 7.89 -22.29
C LEU A 16 -19.70 6.59 -21.82
N PRO A 17 -18.36 6.50 -21.79
CA PRO A 17 -17.70 5.33 -21.24
C PRO A 17 -18.14 5.18 -19.78
N VAL A 18 -18.61 3.99 -19.43
CA VAL A 18 -18.81 3.60 -18.04
C VAL A 18 -17.47 3.79 -17.35
N SER A 19 -17.40 4.74 -16.41
CA SER A 19 -16.23 4.92 -15.56
C SER A 19 -16.04 3.63 -14.77
N TYR A 20 -15.05 2.84 -15.18
CA TYR A 20 -14.61 1.67 -14.45
C TYR A 20 -14.14 2.18 -13.09
N VAL A 21 -14.88 1.86 -12.02
CA VAL A 21 -14.37 2.03 -10.67
C VAL A 21 -13.17 1.10 -10.60
N ASN A 22 -11.97 1.66 -10.70
CA ASN A 22 -10.75 0.88 -10.53
C ASN A 22 -10.86 0.20 -9.17
N ALA A 23 -10.94 -1.13 -9.17
CA ALA A 23 -10.90 -1.91 -7.96
C ALA A 23 -9.62 -1.52 -7.22
N VAL A 24 -9.77 -1.03 -6.00
CA VAL A 24 -8.65 -0.56 -5.19
C VAL A 24 -7.66 -1.70 -5.01
N ASP A 25 -6.41 -1.45 -5.41
CA ASP A 25 -5.33 -2.41 -5.28
C ASP A 25 -4.60 -2.20 -3.95
N ILE A 26 -4.86 -3.09 -2.99
CA ILE A 26 -4.21 -3.06 -1.66
C ILE A 26 -2.91 -3.85 -1.62
N SER A 27 -2.33 -4.24 -2.77
CA SER A 27 -1.03 -4.92 -2.79
C SER A 27 0.08 -4.03 -2.25
N GLY A 28 1.02 -4.64 -1.53
CA GLY A 28 2.16 -3.91 -0.96
C GLY A 28 2.56 -4.44 0.41
N ILE A 29 3.43 -3.71 1.08
CA ILE A 29 3.77 -3.96 2.47
C ILE A 29 2.98 -2.96 3.33
N TRP A 30 2.43 -3.45 4.43
CA TRP A 30 1.59 -2.67 5.33
C TRP A 30 1.97 -2.94 6.77
N THR A 31 1.82 -1.92 7.61
CA THR A 31 2.17 -1.96 9.03
C THR A 31 0.98 -1.47 9.86
N SER A 32 0.76 -2.08 11.02
CA SER A 32 -0.20 -1.64 12.03
C SER A 32 0.42 -1.71 13.41
N ASP A 33 0.12 -0.73 14.27
CA ASP A 33 0.46 -0.78 15.70
C ASP A 33 -0.76 -1.14 16.57
N ASP A 34 -1.90 -1.46 15.94
CA ASP A 34 -3.17 -1.71 16.61
C ASP A 34 -3.52 -3.20 16.72
N TYR A 35 -2.70 -4.08 16.16
CA TYR A 35 -2.91 -5.52 16.28
C TYR A 35 -2.79 -5.95 17.75
N GLN A 36 -3.75 -6.75 18.22
CA GLN A 36 -3.78 -7.24 19.60
C GLN A 36 -3.76 -8.75 19.67
N CYS A 37 -2.73 -9.31 20.29
CA CYS A 37 -2.74 -10.69 20.70
C CYS A 37 -1.70 -10.98 21.80
N PRO A 38 -2.11 -11.30 23.06
CA PRO A 38 -3.49 -11.47 23.53
C PRO A 38 -4.26 -10.13 23.58
N ALA A 39 -5.58 -10.21 23.76
CA ALA A 39 -6.43 -9.02 23.88
C ALA A 39 -5.92 -8.07 24.98
N GLY A 40 -5.85 -6.78 24.65
CA GLY A 40 -5.30 -5.74 25.53
C GLY A 40 -3.80 -5.51 25.43
N VAL A 41 -3.05 -6.35 24.69
CA VAL A 41 -1.62 -6.14 24.42
C VAL A 41 -1.46 -5.81 22.94
N LYS A 42 -1.03 -4.58 22.64
CA LYS A 42 -0.79 -4.12 21.27
C LYS A 42 0.60 -4.52 20.79
N HIS A 43 0.68 -4.93 19.54
CA HIS A 43 1.90 -5.30 18.84
C HIS A 43 1.96 -4.60 17.49
N THR A 44 3.18 -4.27 17.06
CA THR A 44 3.41 -3.88 15.67
C THR A 44 3.35 -5.12 14.79
N GLU A 45 2.38 -5.14 13.88
CA GLU A 45 2.23 -6.16 12.85
C GLU A 45 2.67 -5.59 11.50
N LYS A 46 3.48 -6.36 10.77
CA LYS A 46 3.90 -6.04 9.41
C LYS A 46 3.48 -7.16 8.46
N ILE A 47 2.79 -6.84 7.39
CA ILE A 47 2.23 -7.81 6.43
C ILE A 47 2.62 -7.47 4.99
N LYS A 48 2.77 -8.50 4.16
CA LYS A 48 2.86 -8.37 2.71
C LYS A 48 1.54 -8.83 2.10
N ILE A 49 0.90 -7.97 1.31
CA ILE A 49 -0.30 -8.27 0.55
C ILE A 49 0.11 -8.49 -0.90
N GLU A 50 -0.20 -9.68 -1.42
CA GLU A 50 -0.02 -10.04 -2.83
C GLU A 50 -1.39 -10.22 -3.48
N LYS A 51 -1.51 -9.82 -4.75
CA LYS A 51 -2.73 -9.94 -5.54
C LYS A 51 -2.57 -10.99 -6.64
N HIS A 52 -3.56 -11.85 -6.73
CA HIS A 52 -3.76 -12.82 -7.79
C HIS A 52 -5.20 -12.68 -8.29
N ASP A 53 -5.37 -12.08 -9.48
CA ASP A 53 -6.67 -11.69 -10.02
C ASP A 53 -7.47 -10.77 -9.08
N SER A 54 -8.61 -11.23 -8.56
CA SER A 54 -9.43 -10.50 -7.58
C SER A 54 -9.10 -10.82 -6.13
N VAL A 55 -8.20 -11.78 -5.90
CA VAL A 55 -7.86 -12.30 -4.57
C VAL A 55 -6.59 -11.65 -4.07
N PHE A 56 -6.67 -11.11 -2.86
CA PHE A 56 -5.56 -10.57 -2.09
C PHE A 56 -5.23 -11.53 -0.96
N THR A 57 -3.95 -11.87 -0.80
CA THR A 57 -3.46 -12.72 0.30
C THR A 57 -2.42 -11.97 1.11
N ALA A 58 -2.63 -11.90 2.42
CA ALA A 58 -1.76 -11.21 3.35
C ALA A 58 -0.91 -12.20 4.16
N ILE A 59 0.41 -12.09 4.09
CA ILE A 59 1.37 -12.90 4.86
C ILE A 59 2.04 -12.02 5.90
N LYS A 60 2.17 -12.49 7.15
CA LYS A 60 2.94 -11.79 8.19
C LYS A 60 4.43 -11.77 7.84
N LEU A 61 5.01 -10.58 7.73
CA LEU A 61 6.46 -10.37 7.66
C LEU A 61 7.08 -10.25 9.06
N GLN A 62 6.32 -9.69 10.01
CA GLN A 62 6.67 -9.63 11.42
C GLN A 62 5.53 -10.28 12.21
N GLY A 63 5.80 -11.46 12.76
CA GLY A 63 4.87 -12.19 13.61
C GLY A 63 4.96 -11.79 15.08
N ASP A 64 4.07 -12.39 15.86
CA ASP A 64 3.92 -12.23 17.30
C ASP A 64 3.70 -13.62 17.95
N ASP A 65 3.52 -13.64 19.27
CA ASP A 65 3.32 -14.88 20.04
C ASP A 65 2.07 -15.66 19.65
N CYS A 66 1.13 -15.04 18.93
CA CYS A 66 -0.06 -15.71 18.43
C CYS A 66 0.13 -16.23 17.01
N ILE A 67 0.62 -15.40 16.09
CA ILE A 67 0.82 -15.77 14.69
C ILE A 67 2.26 -15.42 14.28
N ASN A 68 3.04 -16.44 13.98
CA ASN A 68 4.44 -16.30 13.59
C ASN A 68 4.60 -15.67 12.19
N THR A 69 5.80 -15.17 11.91
CA THR A 69 6.20 -14.74 10.55
C THR A 69 6.02 -15.86 9.54
N GLY A 70 5.58 -15.51 8.33
CA GLY A 70 5.37 -16.43 7.20
C GLY A 70 3.97 -17.04 7.11
N TYR A 71 3.10 -16.79 8.10
CA TYR A 71 1.73 -17.29 8.10
C TYR A 71 0.78 -16.35 7.37
N LEU A 72 -0.22 -16.94 6.72
CA LEU A 72 -1.38 -16.21 6.18
C LEU A 72 -2.17 -15.58 7.34
N THR A 73 -2.36 -14.27 7.29
CA THR A 73 -3.16 -13.53 8.29
C THR A 73 -4.59 -13.32 7.81
N PHE A 74 -4.77 -12.92 6.54
CA PHE A 74 -6.10 -12.84 5.92
C PHE A 74 -6.04 -13.06 4.41
N PHE A 75 -7.19 -13.36 3.83
CA PHE A 75 -7.42 -13.22 2.39
C PHE A 75 -8.69 -12.42 2.12
N PHE A 76 -8.72 -11.75 0.98
CA PHE A 76 -9.84 -10.92 0.54
C PHE A 76 -10.09 -11.12 -0.96
N ASP A 77 -11.29 -11.55 -1.33
CA ASP A 77 -11.74 -11.58 -2.72
C ASP A 77 -12.61 -10.35 -3.00
N SER A 78 -12.07 -9.45 -3.82
CA SER A 78 -12.73 -8.19 -4.21
C SER A 78 -13.94 -8.37 -5.14
N ASN A 79 -14.07 -9.52 -5.83
CA ASN A 79 -15.23 -9.78 -6.69
C ASN A 79 -16.46 -10.17 -5.86
N THR A 80 -16.28 -10.99 -4.84
CA THR A 80 -17.38 -11.46 -3.98
C THR A 80 -17.48 -10.67 -2.67
N ASN A 81 -16.56 -9.73 -2.44
CA ASN A 81 -16.39 -9.03 -1.17
C ASN A 81 -16.27 -10.01 0.02
N LEU A 82 -15.59 -11.15 -0.18
CA LEU A 82 -15.38 -12.18 0.84
C LEU A 82 -14.04 -11.94 1.51
N CYS A 83 -14.05 -11.71 2.81
CA CYS A 83 -12.85 -11.53 3.61
C CYS A 83 -12.81 -12.59 4.72
N ARG A 84 -11.67 -13.26 4.91
CA ARG A 84 -11.45 -14.11 6.07
C ARG A 84 -10.10 -13.90 6.74
N ILE A 85 -10.11 -13.86 8.06
CA ILE A 85 -8.92 -13.85 8.92
C ILE A 85 -8.63 -15.27 9.36
N LEU A 86 -7.36 -15.66 9.28
CA LEU A 86 -6.87 -16.91 9.83
C LEU A 86 -6.24 -16.62 11.19
N ALA A 87 -6.80 -17.19 12.26
CA ALA A 87 -6.17 -17.17 13.57
C ALA A 87 -5.71 -18.59 13.92
N THR A 88 -4.42 -18.77 14.06
CA THR A 88 -3.80 -19.99 14.60
C THR A 88 -3.10 -19.63 15.88
N PRO A 89 -3.68 -19.83 17.07
CA PRO A 89 -2.93 -19.65 18.30
C PRO A 89 -1.70 -20.56 18.27
N SER A 90 -0.54 -20.04 18.68
CA SER A 90 0.76 -20.74 18.69
C SER A 90 0.76 -22.10 19.43
N SER A 91 -0.26 -22.38 20.24
CA SER A 91 -0.42 -23.59 21.05
C SER A 91 -1.41 -24.63 20.52
N VAL A 92 -2.11 -24.38 19.40
CA VAL A 92 -3.11 -25.32 18.85
C VAL A 92 -2.94 -25.56 17.35
N SER A 93 -3.05 -26.83 16.96
CA SER A 93 -3.00 -27.30 15.57
C SER A 93 -4.23 -26.92 14.73
N ALA A 94 -5.19 -26.19 15.32
CA ALA A 94 -6.44 -25.84 14.69
C ALA A 94 -6.43 -24.36 14.30
N SER A 95 -6.54 -24.09 13.00
CA SER A 95 -6.80 -22.77 12.47
C SER A 95 -8.28 -22.45 12.55
N SER A 96 -8.63 -21.30 13.12
CA SER A 96 -9.99 -20.75 13.05
C SER A 96 -10.05 -19.72 11.93
N LEU A 97 -11.12 -19.78 11.12
CA LEU A 97 -11.43 -18.80 10.09
C LEU A 97 -12.56 -17.90 10.58
N PHE A 98 -12.31 -16.60 10.60
CA PHE A 98 -13.32 -15.58 10.95
C PHE A 98 -13.65 -14.77 9.71
N GLU A 99 -14.93 -14.45 9.51
CA GLU A 99 -15.30 -13.45 8.50
C GLU A 99 -14.72 -12.08 8.90
N CYS A 100 -14.35 -11.29 7.91
CA CYS A 100 -13.91 -9.91 8.13
C CYS A 100 -14.55 -8.93 7.15
N LYS A 101 -14.24 -7.65 7.36
CA LYS A 101 -14.52 -6.56 6.44
C LYS A 101 -13.25 -5.75 6.26
N ILE A 102 -12.93 -5.40 5.02
CA ILE A 102 -11.92 -4.42 4.70
C ILE A 102 -12.64 -3.10 4.37
N ILE A 103 -12.18 -2.02 4.98
CA ILE A 103 -12.63 -0.66 4.70
C ILE A 103 -11.41 0.09 4.19
N ILE A 104 -11.36 0.35 2.89
CA ILE A 104 -10.35 1.24 2.32
C ILE A 104 -10.68 2.65 2.76
N VAL A 105 -9.73 3.31 3.43
CA VAL A 105 -9.86 4.69 3.88
C VAL A 105 -9.33 5.62 2.80
N ASP A 106 -8.12 5.33 2.32
CA ASP A 106 -7.43 6.02 1.22
C ASP A 106 -6.37 5.08 0.60
N ASP A 107 -5.50 5.60 -0.27
CA ASP A 107 -4.48 4.81 -0.98
C ASP A 107 -3.38 4.25 -0.05
N ASP A 108 -3.23 4.84 1.13
CA ASP A 108 -2.20 4.52 2.10
C ASP A 108 -2.77 3.88 3.37
N ASN A 109 -4.09 3.76 3.52
CA ASN A 109 -4.72 3.27 4.73
C ASN A 109 -5.95 2.38 4.45
N PHE A 110 -6.01 1.24 5.12
CA PHE A 110 -7.23 0.44 5.21
C PHE A 110 -7.47 -0.06 6.65
N VAL A 111 -8.72 -0.38 6.95
CA VAL A 111 -9.12 -0.96 8.23
C VAL A 111 -9.58 -2.39 8.01
N LEU A 112 -9.05 -3.32 8.81
CA LEU A 112 -9.48 -4.71 8.88
C LEU A 112 -10.33 -4.93 10.14
N THR A 113 -11.57 -5.36 9.97
CA THR A 113 -12.48 -5.62 11.10
C THR A 113 -12.94 -7.07 11.08
N ALA A 114 -12.81 -7.78 12.20
CA ALA A 114 -13.40 -9.11 12.37
C ALA A 114 -14.93 -9.01 12.54
N ALA A 115 -15.68 -9.79 11.76
CA ALA A 115 -17.13 -9.81 11.81
C ALA A 115 -17.64 -10.29 13.18
N GLY A 116 -18.75 -9.70 13.64
CA GLY A 116 -19.39 -10.09 14.89
C GLY A 116 -18.65 -9.62 16.16
N THR A 117 -17.63 -8.77 16.03
CA THR A 117 -16.94 -8.14 17.17
C THR A 117 -17.36 -6.68 17.32
N THR A 118 -17.38 -6.17 18.55
CA THR A 118 -17.50 -4.72 18.83
C THR A 118 -16.14 -4.05 18.94
N ALA A 119 -15.05 -4.78 18.64
CA ALA A 119 -13.70 -4.26 18.71
C ALA A 119 -13.49 -3.23 17.60
N GLU A 120 -12.69 -2.20 17.90
CA GLU A 120 -12.19 -1.28 16.88
C GLU A 120 -11.38 -2.07 15.85
N GLY A 121 -11.54 -1.74 14.57
CA GLY A 121 -10.79 -2.39 13.50
C GLY A 121 -9.30 -2.08 13.59
N VAL A 122 -8.48 -2.97 13.02
CA VAL A 122 -7.03 -2.78 12.94
C VAL A 122 -6.74 -1.88 11.73
N VAL A 123 -6.12 -0.72 11.97
CA VAL A 123 -5.71 0.19 10.90
C VAL A 123 -4.35 -0.24 10.38
N PHE A 124 -4.29 -0.54 9.09
CA PHE A 124 -3.04 -0.80 8.38
C PHE A 124 -2.70 0.41 7.53
N SER A 125 -1.49 0.91 7.72
CA SER A 125 -0.90 1.95 6.87
C SER A 125 0.11 1.31 5.93
N LYS A 126 0.09 1.71 4.66
CA LYS A 126 1.02 1.23 3.65
C LYS A 126 2.41 1.63 4.09
N GLU A 127 3.30 0.66 4.18
CA GLU A 127 4.71 0.99 4.35
C GLU A 127 5.11 1.70 3.07
N SER A 128 5.42 2.99 3.23
CA SER A 128 5.62 3.91 2.12
C SER A 128 6.49 3.26 1.06
N SER A 129 5.95 3.06 -0.14
CA SER A 129 6.68 2.42 -1.24
C SER A 129 7.67 3.40 -1.88
N LEU A 130 8.25 4.30 -1.07
CA LEU A 130 9.27 5.22 -1.50
C LEU A 130 10.38 4.36 -2.11
N PRO A 131 10.73 4.57 -3.39
CA PRO A 131 11.88 3.90 -3.98
C PRO A 131 13.07 3.97 -3.02
N ALA A 132 13.80 2.86 -2.93
CA ALA A 132 14.93 2.77 -2.04
C ALA A 132 16.04 3.72 -2.49
N VAL A 133 16.86 4.18 -1.54
CA VAL A 133 18.14 4.82 -1.86
C VAL A 133 18.98 3.81 -2.65
N THR A 134 19.48 4.22 -3.82
CA THR A 134 20.31 3.37 -4.68
C THR A 134 21.74 3.89 -4.73
N VAL A 135 22.70 2.96 -4.79
CA VAL A 135 24.12 3.26 -5.04
C VAL A 135 24.51 2.60 -6.35
N ALA A 136 24.85 3.40 -7.35
CA ALA A 136 25.24 2.92 -8.67
C ALA A 136 26.68 2.35 -8.65
N PRO A 137 27.09 1.54 -9.65
CA PRO A 137 28.46 1.01 -9.72
C PRO A 137 29.57 2.07 -9.77
N ASN A 138 29.25 3.29 -10.21
CA ASN A 138 30.17 4.44 -10.19
C ASN A 138 30.15 5.20 -8.85
N LEU A 139 29.53 4.62 -7.82
CA LEU A 139 29.33 5.16 -6.47
C LEU A 139 28.44 6.39 -6.37
N ASN A 140 27.77 6.81 -7.45
CA ASN A 140 26.72 7.82 -7.35
C ASN A 140 25.57 7.30 -6.47
N ILE A 141 24.97 8.19 -5.69
CA ILE A 141 23.83 7.87 -4.82
C ILE A 141 22.62 8.62 -5.35
N SER A 142 21.49 7.92 -5.49
CA SER A 142 20.19 8.54 -5.74
C SER A 142 19.29 8.28 -4.53
N ILE A 143 18.86 9.36 -3.90
CA ILE A 143 17.93 9.38 -2.76
C ILE A 143 16.61 9.90 -3.30
N PRO A 144 15.63 9.04 -3.61
CA PRO A 144 14.43 9.49 -4.30
C PRO A 144 13.41 10.15 -3.37
N HIS A 145 13.52 9.91 -2.06
CA HIS A 145 12.67 10.53 -1.03
C HIS A 145 13.46 10.78 0.24
N VAL A 146 13.35 11.99 0.78
CA VAL A 146 13.88 12.39 2.07
C VAL A 146 13.08 13.56 2.61
N ASN A 147 12.60 13.43 3.85
CA ASN A 147 11.95 14.52 4.55
C ASN A 147 13.00 15.54 4.98
N TYR A 148 12.91 16.76 4.46
CA TYR A 148 13.76 17.88 4.84
C TYR A 148 12.93 19.02 5.38
N THR A 149 13.37 19.57 6.51
CA THR A 149 12.68 20.65 7.20
C THR A 149 13.21 21.99 6.70
N PHE A 150 12.38 22.71 5.92
CA PHE A 150 12.61 24.09 5.53
C PHE A 150 11.99 25.05 6.56
N PRO A 151 12.35 26.35 6.54
CA PRO A 151 11.69 27.36 7.39
C PRO A 151 10.17 27.46 7.18
N ASP A 152 9.66 27.08 6.00
CA ASP A 152 8.24 27.09 5.65
C ASP A 152 7.54 25.72 5.83
N GLY A 153 8.25 24.71 6.33
CA GLY A 153 7.71 23.39 6.67
C GLY A 153 8.55 22.21 6.14
N THR A 154 8.13 20.99 6.47
CA THR A 154 8.75 19.77 5.96
C THR A 154 8.28 19.48 4.53
N LYS A 155 9.23 19.17 3.64
CA LYS A 155 8.98 18.78 2.25
C LYS A 155 9.73 17.49 1.94
N ASP A 156 9.17 16.70 1.03
CA ASP A 156 9.83 15.50 0.50
C ASP A 156 10.70 15.87 -0.71
N LEU A 157 12.00 15.54 -0.63
CA LEU A 157 12.96 15.80 -1.69
C LEU A 157 13.43 14.51 -2.34
N TRP A 158 13.76 14.61 -3.62
CA TRP A 158 14.72 13.72 -4.26
C TRP A 158 16.08 14.43 -4.36
N VAL A 159 17.17 13.66 -4.24
CA VAL A 159 18.55 14.16 -4.25
C VAL A 159 19.44 13.19 -5.03
N ASP A 160 20.17 13.71 -5.99
CA ASP A 160 21.21 12.98 -6.71
C ASP A 160 22.60 13.48 -6.29
N LEU A 161 23.44 12.54 -5.86
CA LEU A 161 24.79 12.78 -5.39
C LEU A 161 25.80 12.13 -6.33
N GLN A 162 26.73 12.94 -6.87
CA GLN A 162 27.80 12.44 -7.72
C GLN A 162 29.04 12.16 -6.87
N TYR A 163 29.59 10.94 -7.01
CA TYR A 163 30.84 10.58 -6.37
C TYR A 163 32.01 11.41 -6.93
N VAL A 164 32.86 11.90 -6.03
CA VAL A 164 34.07 12.66 -6.34
C VAL A 164 35.27 11.92 -5.73
N PRO A 165 36.18 11.37 -6.56
CA PRO A 165 37.40 10.75 -6.06
C PRO A 165 38.25 11.73 -5.27
N SER A 166 38.77 11.29 -4.12
CA SER A 166 39.68 12.06 -3.30
C SER A 166 41.02 11.33 -3.13
N SER A 167 42.12 12.08 -3.16
CA SER A 167 43.48 11.53 -3.04
C SER A 167 43.81 10.99 -1.64
N ASP A 168 43.01 11.33 -0.64
CA ASP A 168 43.15 10.89 0.76
C ASP A 168 42.42 9.58 1.07
N GLY A 169 41.76 8.98 0.08
CA GLY A 169 40.99 7.73 0.22
C GLY A 169 39.59 7.92 0.82
N ASN A 170 39.16 9.15 1.13
CA ASN A 170 37.80 9.41 1.59
C ASN A 170 36.80 9.31 0.43
N LEU A 171 35.59 8.84 0.75
CA LEU A 171 34.46 8.89 -0.18
C LEU A 171 33.78 10.25 -0.04
N LEU A 172 33.86 11.06 -1.10
CA LEU A 172 33.21 12.36 -1.16
C LEU A 172 32.11 12.32 -2.22
N TRP A 173 31.02 13.00 -1.92
CA TRP A 173 29.95 13.24 -2.88
C TRP A 173 29.70 14.74 -2.97
N LYS A 174 29.49 15.21 -4.20
CA LYS A 174 28.95 16.54 -4.43
C LYS A 174 27.47 16.41 -4.79
N LEU A 175 26.70 17.39 -4.36
CA LEU A 175 25.32 17.56 -4.83
C LEU A 175 25.35 17.75 -6.35
N ASN A 176 24.71 16.84 -7.08
CA ASN A 176 24.59 16.92 -8.53
C ASN A 176 23.28 17.61 -8.92
N ASP A 177 22.16 17.12 -8.38
CA ASP A 177 20.84 17.69 -8.60
C ASP A 177 19.91 17.37 -7.41
N TYR A 178 18.82 18.12 -7.29
CA TYR A 178 17.78 17.88 -6.30
C TYR A 178 16.47 18.56 -6.69
N GLY A 179 15.36 18.08 -6.12
CA GLY A 179 14.07 18.71 -6.29
C GLY A 179 13.07 18.23 -5.26
N ILE A 180 11.90 18.88 -5.25
CA ILE A 180 10.80 18.55 -4.34
C ILE A 180 9.84 17.62 -5.08
N ASN A 181 9.50 16.49 -4.48
CA ASN A 181 8.46 15.61 -5.02
C ASN A 181 7.10 16.31 -4.94
N PRO A 182 6.28 16.30 -6.02
CA PRO A 182 4.92 16.79 -5.95
C PRO A 182 4.13 15.97 -4.93
N LYS A 183 3.33 16.65 -4.11
CA LYS A 183 2.37 16.01 -3.21
C LYS A 183 1.23 15.38 -3.99
#